data_AF-E8ZHE7-F1
#
_entry.id   AF-E8ZHE7-F1
#
_cell.length_a   1.000
_cell.length_b   1.000
_cell.length_c   1.000
_cell.angle_alpha   90.00
_cell.angle_beta   90.00
_cell.angle_gamma   90.00
#
_symmetry.space_group_name_H-M   'P 1'
#
loop_
_entity.id
_entity.type
_entity.pdbx_description
1 polymer ?
#
loop_
_entity_poly.entity_id
_entity_poly.type
_entity_poly.pdbx_seq_one_letter_code
_entity_poly.pdbx_strand_id
1 'polypeptide(L)'
;MSYKLMGAAALTGTAGATGLVVANKEKIFGKSRTLSDDLKDKGYRLVSGVSDIAKRNAVLAEKLKGYQAESNSSHEFKGKPKSSMTADTLLSSCRGLEKSSDYEDVLSTFKRWCVLDFKDVLVTVGERTVITDTGTDGTNWKQSLNTHRAQMKSVIEGVTDATSDNDQWKKVKSWCDGRLSVHYSNDSKEDFDRAEKWCLSAN
;
A
#
# COMPACT_ATOMS: atom_id res chain seq x y z
N MET A 1 -48.09 -14.41 25.81
CA MET A 1 -48.09 -13.61 24.56
C MET A 1 -46.71 -13.72 23.95
N SER A 2 -46.66 -14.31 22.77
CA SER A 2 -45.44 -14.57 21.99
C SER A 2 -45.01 -13.33 21.22
N TYR A 3 -43.72 -13.05 21.18
CA TYR A 3 -43.05 -12.55 19.97
C TYR A 3 -41.75 -13.34 19.80
N LYS A 4 -41.71 -14.11 18.71
CA LYS A 4 -40.55 -14.79 18.14
C LYS A 4 -39.83 -13.85 17.17
N LEU A 5 -38.63 -14.30 16.74
CA LEU A 5 -37.86 -13.99 15.51
C LEU A 5 -36.63 -13.10 15.77
N MET A 6 -35.42 -13.67 15.78
CA MET A 6 -34.58 -14.03 14.61
C MET A 6 -33.98 -12.76 13.96
N GLY A 7 -32.68 -12.65 13.70
CA GLY A 7 -31.64 -13.66 13.70
C GLY A 7 -30.24 -13.06 13.65
N ALA A 8 -29.28 -13.91 13.98
CA ALA A 8 -27.89 -13.72 13.64
C ALA A 8 -27.75 -13.72 12.11
N ALA A 9 -27.39 -12.58 11.54
CA ALA A 9 -26.88 -12.54 10.17
C ALA A 9 -25.42 -13.03 10.21
N ALA A 10 -25.25 -14.32 9.92
CA ALA A 10 -23.98 -14.85 9.48
C ALA A 10 -23.58 -14.11 8.18
N LEU A 11 -22.51 -13.33 8.22
CA LEU A 11 -21.85 -12.85 7.00
C LEU A 11 -20.94 -13.96 6.48
N THR A 12 -21.56 -14.95 5.85
CA THR A 12 -20.88 -15.90 4.97
C THR A 12 -20.61 -15.24 3.63
N GLY A 13 -19.33 -14.92 3.40
CA GLY A 13 -18.60 -14.89 2.13
C GLY A 13 -19.25 -14.32 0.87
N THR A 14 -18.71 -13.20 0.40
CA THR A 14 -18.25 -13.07 -1.00
C THR A 14 -16.93 -12.31 -1.02
N ALA A 15 -15.99 -12.79 -1.83
CA ALA A 15 -14.68 -12.19 -2.02
C ALA A 15 -14.79 -10.76 -2.57
N GLY A 16 -13.92 -9.87 -2.11
CA GLY A 16 -13.65 -8.60 -2.80
C GLY A 16 -14.51 -7.40 -2.39
N ALA A 17 -14.78 -7.19 -1.10
CA ALA A 17 -15.06 -5.85 -0.55
C ALA A 17 -14.97 -5.93 0.98
N THR A 18 -13.82 -5.58 1.54
CA THR A 18 -13.76 -5.25 2.98
C THR A 18 -14.38 -3.87 3.19
N GLY A 19 -15.71 -3.82 3.06
CA GLY A 19 -16.51 -2.73 3.58
C GLY A 19 -16.26 -2.67 5.08
N LEU A 20 -15.72 -1.55 5.56
CA LEU A 20 -15.67 -1.32 7.00
C LEU A 20 -17.12 -1.27 7.47
N VAL A 21 -17.53 -2.30 8.20
CA VAL A 21 -18.73 -2.23 9.00
C VAL A 21 -18.42 -1.27 10.15
N VAL A 22 -18.72 0.02 9.92
CA VAL A 22 -18.72 1.06 10.95
C VAL A 22 -20.02 0.94 11.76
N ALA A 23 -20.33 -0.27 12.24
CA ALA A 23 -21.47 -0.48 13.13
C ALA A 23 -21.03 -0.10 14.55
N ASN A 24 -21.40 1.11 14.94
CA ASN A 24 -21.72 1.48 16.32
C ASN A 24 -20.57 1.39 17.36
N LYS A 25 -19.45 2.07 17.09
CA LYS A 25 -18.24 2.05 17.95
C LYS A 25 -18.38 2.80 19.28
N GLU A 26 -19.33 3.73 19.42
CA GLU A 26 -19.46 4.55 20.63
C GLU A 26 -19.95 3.76 21.86
N LYS A 27 -20.73 2.70 21.67
CA LYS A 27 -21.26 1.90 22.80
C LYS A 27 -20.34 0.79 23.32
N ILE A 28 -19.24 0.47 22.62
CA ILE A 28 -18.38 -0.67 22.97
C ILE A 28 -16.97 -0.25 23.41
N PHE A 29 -16.44 0.90 22.97
CA PHE A 29 -14.99 1.17 23.11
C PHE A 29 -14.56 2.45 23.84
N GLY A 30 -15.45 3.19 24.52
CA GLY A 30 -15.09 4.19 25.56
C GLY A 30 -14.14 5.35 25.19
N LYS A 31 -13.56 5.38 23.98
CA LYS A 31 -12.71 6.42 23.41
C LYS A 31 -13.03 6.55 21.93
N SER A 32 -13.23 7.78 21.46
CA SER A 32 -13.22 8.10 20.04
C SER A 32 -11.88 7.64 19.45
N ARG A 33 -11.90 6.58 18.64
CA ARG A 33 -10.72 6.10 17.91
C ARG A 33 -10.53 6.98 16.69
N THR A 34 -9.30 7.41 16.46
CA THR A 34 -8.96 8.20 15.27
C THR A 34 -8.71 7.30 14.06
N LEU A 35 -8.76 7.87 12.86
CA LEU A 35 -8.36 7.18 11.63
C LEU A 35 -6.95 6.57 11.73
N SER A 36 -6.01 7.27 12.37
CA SER A 36 -4.64 6.80 12.57
C SER A 36 -4.60 5.55 13.46
N ASP A 37 -5.41 5.49 14.52
CA ASP A 37 -5.46 4.34 15.44
C ASP A 37 -5.95 3.08 14.71
N ASP A 38 -7.06 3.20 13.98
CA ASP A 38 -7.64 2.06 13.26
C ASP A 38 -6.73 1.54 12.14
N LEU A 39 -5.97 2.42 11.47
CA LEU A 39 -5.03 2.02 10.43
C LEU A 39 -3.75 1.42 11.01
N LYS A 40 -3.22 1.97 12.10
CA LYS A 40 -2.05 1.41 12.79
C LYS A 40 -2.35 0.02 13.37
N ASP A 41 -3.54 -0.20 13.92
CA ASP A 41 -3.97 -1.53 14.40
C ASP A 41 -3.96 -2.58 13.27
N LYS A 42 -4.26 -2.16 12.04
CA LYS A 42 -4.20 -3.00 10.84
C LYS A 42 -2.79 -3.10 10.24
N GLY A 43 -1.79 -2.49 10.88
CA GLY A 43 -0.40 -2.51 10.45
C GLY A 43 -0.06 -1.56 9.32
N TYR A 44 -0.94 -0.61 8.97
CA TYR A 44 -0.62 0.38 7.95
C TYR A 44 0.53 1.27 8.39
N ARG A 45 1.45 1.52 7.47
CA ARG A 45 2.56 2.47 7.68
C ARG A 45 2.18 3.82 7.13
N LEU A 46 2.45 4.87 7.89
CA LEU A 46 2.11 6.25 7.54
C LEU A 46 3.36 7.05 7.19
N VAL A 47 3.25 7.97 6.24
CA VAL A 47 4.34 8.87 5.86
C VAL A 47 4.83 9.73 7.04
N SER A 48 3.92 10.10 7.94
CA SER A 48 4.21 10.84 9.17
C SER A 48 5.00 10.04 10.19
N GLY A 49 4.95 8.71 10.12
CA GLY A 49 5.66 7.78 11.01
C GLY A 49 7.09 7.44 10.57
N VAL A 50 7.53 7.91 9.38
CA VAL A 50 8.91 7.71 8.92
C VAL A 50 9.84 8.64 9.71
N SER A 51 10.73 8.05 10.52
CA SER A 51 11.66 8.76 11.41
C SER A 51 12.81 9.42 10.65
N ASP A 52 13.37 8.72 9.66
CA ASP A 52 14.43 9.25 8.79
C ASP A 52 13.87 10.38 7.90
N ILE A 53 14.39 11.59 8.10
CA ILE A 53 13.91 12.81 7.43
C ILE A 53 14.22 12.77 5.93
N ALA A 54 15.40 12.28 5.54
CA ALA A 54 15.80 12.24 4.14
C ALA A 54 14.92 11.25 3.35
N LYS A 55 14.70 10.07 3.91
CA LYS A 55 13.81 9.04 3.33
C LYS A 55 12.36 9.51 3.29
N ARG A 56 11.86 10.15 4.35
CA ARG A 56 10.51 10.73 4.38
C ARG A 56 10.35 11.80 3.30
N ASN A 57 11.34 12.68 3.12
CA ASN A 57 11.29 13.72 2.11
C ASN A 57 11.32 13.15 0.69
N ALA A 58 12.06 12.06 0.44
CA ALA A 58 12.04 11.36 -0.84
C ALA A 58 10.64 10.79 -1.16
N VAL A 59 10.00 10.14 -0.18
CA VAL A 59 8.62 9.63 -0.31
C VAL A 59 7.64 10.79 -0.56
N LEU A 60 7.71 11.87 0.22
CA LEU A 60 6.82 13.03 0.06
C LEU A 60 7.00 13.72 -1.29
N ALA A 61 8.22 13.81 -1.81
CA ALA A 61 8.49 14.41 -3.12
C ALA A 61 7.80 13.61 -4.23
N GLU A 62 7.84 12.28 -4.18
CA GLU A 62 7.17 11.45 -5.17
C GLU A 62 5.65 11.48 -5.04
N LYS A 63 5.13 11.39 -3.80
CA LYS A 63 3.69 11.55 -3.55
C LYS A 63 3.17 12.92 -3.97
N LEU A 64 3.96 13.98 -3.81
CA LEU A 64 3.59 15.33 -4.26
C LEU A 64 3.44 15.39 -5.78
N LYS A 65 4.37 14.81 -6.55
CA LYS A 65 4.22 14.71 -8.01
C LYS A 65 2.95 13.95 -8.38
N GLY A 66 2.70 12.82 -7.72
CA GLY A 66 1.48 12.03 -7.90
C GLY A 66 0.21 12.82 -7.59
N TYR A 67 0.21 13.60 -6.51
CA TYR A 67 -0.92 14.45 -6.12
C TYR A 67 -1.19 15.57 -7.14
N GLN A 68 -0.14 16.20 -7.63
CA GLN A 68 -0.25 17.27 -8.64
C GLN A 68 -0.75 16.74 -9.98
N ALA A 69 -0.45 15.48 -10.31
CA ALA A 69 -0.92 14.80 -11.52
C ALA A 69 -2.28 14.10 -11.35
N GLU A 70 -2.80 13.97 -10.12
CA GLU A 70 -4.07 13.31 -9.84
C GLU A 70 -5.22 14.08 -10.49
N SER A 71 -6.12 13.36 -11.16
CA SER A 71 -7.33 13.95 -11.76
C SER A 71 -8.60 13.63 -10.97
N ASN A 72 -8.55 12.63 -10.08
CA ASN A 72 -9.68 12.25 -9.26
C ASN A 72 -9.85 13.22 -8.07
N SER A 73 -10.95 13.99 -8.09
CA SER A 73 -11.29 14.96 -7.05
C SER A 73 -11.55 14.33 -5.68
N SER A 74 -11.96 13.06 -5.63
CA SER A 74 -12.16 12.32 -4.36
C SER A 74 -10.86 12.01 -3.61
N HIS A 75 -9.70 12.26 -4.24
CA HIS A 75 -8.39 12.15 -3.61
C HIS A 75 -7.84 13.53 -3.21
N GLU A 76 -8.57 14.62 -3.40
CA GLU A 76 -8.07 15.95 -3.07
C GLU A 76 -8.20 16.26 -1.57
N PHE A 77 -7.28 17.08 -1.07
CA PHE A 77 -7.45 17.69 0.25
C PHE A 77 -8.45 18.84 0.14
N LYS A 78 -9.60 18.70 0.81
CA LYS A 78 -10.65 19.74 0.84
C LYS A 78 -10.07 21.10 1.28
N GLY A 79 -10.38 22.16 0.53
CA GLY A 79 -9.95 23.52 0.85
C GLY A 79 -8.46 23.81 0.60
N LYS A 80 -7.72 22.94 -0.09
CA LYS A 80 -6.32 23.17 -0.44
C LYS A 80 -6.10 23.05 -1.96
N PRO A 81 -5.81 24.16 -2.67
CA PRO A 81 -5.51 24.11 -4.10
C PRO A 81 -4.33 23.18 -4.41
N LYS A 82 -4.43 22.39 -5.48
CA LYS A 82 -3.32 21.54 -5.95
C LYS A 82 -2.05 22.32 -6.24
N SER A 83 -2.20 23.52 -6.80
CA SER A 83 -1.10 24.41 -7.18
C SER A 83 -0.30 24.97 -6.00
N SER A 84 -0.87 24.98 -4.78
CA SER A 84 -0.17 25.43 -3.57
C SER A 84 0.36 24.28 -2.72
N MET A 85 0.20 23.03 -3.16
CA MET A 85 0.66 21.87 -2.41
C MET A 85 2.20 21.80 -2.45
N THR A 86 2.79 21.70 -1.27
CA THR A 86 4.22 21.43 -1.04
C THR A 86 4.38 20.14 -0.25
N ALA A 87 5.60 19.59 -0.15
CA ALA A 87 5.87 18.39 0.65
C ALA A 87 5.48 18.60 2.14
N ASP A 88 5.79 19.78 2.69
CA ASP A 88 5.42 20.14 4.07
C ASP A 88 3.91 20.31 4.25
N THR A 89 3.24 20.91 3.26
CA THR A 89 1.77 21.06 3.26
C THR A 89 1.10 19.69 3.16
N LEU A 90 1.65 18.78 2.35
CA LEU A 90 1.17 17.40 2.22
C LEU A 90 1.30 16.65 3.55
N LEU A 91 2.48 16.70 4.16
CA LEU A 91 2.75 16.06 5.45
C LEU A 91 1.85 16.61 6.57
N SER A 92 1.70 17.92 6.67
CA SER A 92 0.83 18.55 7.66
C SER A 92 -0.65 18.22 7.41
N SER A 93 -1.08 18.13 6.15
CA SER A 93 -2.44 17.71 5.80
C SER A 93 -2.71 16.27 6.21
N CYS A 94 -1.75 15.36 5.97
CA CYS A 94 -1.83 13.98 6.42
C CYS A 94 -1.96 13.88 7.95
N ARG A 95 -1.12 14.61 8.69
CA ARG A 95 -1.20 14.69 10.17
C ARG A 95 -2.53 15.27 10.66
N GLY A 96 -3.16 16.15 9.88
CA GLY A 96 -4.50 16.66 10.16
C GLY A 96 -5.56 15.57 10.02
N LEU A 97 -5.56 14.86 8.88
CA LEU A 97 -6.50 13.77 8.62
C LEU A 97 -6.35 12.59 9.59
N GLU A 98 -5.14 12.31 10.07
CA GLU A 98 -4.89 11.27 11.08
C GLU A 98 -5.74 11.42 12.33
N LYS A 99 -6.09 12.65 12.70
CA LYS A 99 -6.88 12.99 13.89
C LYS A 99 -8.39 12.99 13.62
N SER A 100 -8.81 12.78 12.36
CA SER A 100 -10.22 12.80 11.98
C SER A 100 -10.96 11.63 12.62
N SER A 101 -12.15 11.93 13.16
CA SER A 101 -13.17 10.93 13.50
C SER A 101 -14.13 10.64 12.35
N ASP A 102 -14.24 11.56 11.38
CA ASP A 102 -15.07 11.40 10.17
C ASP A 102 -14.33 10.59 9.11
N TYR A 103 -14.38 9.27 9.29
CA TYR A 103 -13.62 8.28 8.53
C TYR A 103 -13.95 8.25 7.03
N GLU A 104 -15.23 8.11 6.68
CA GLU A 104 -15.69 7.81 5.32
C GLU A 104 -15.29 8.90 4.33
N ASP A 105 -15.38 10.15 4.77
CA ASP A 105 -15.16 11.34 3.96
C ASP A 105 -13.69 11.59 3.61
N VAL A 106 -12.76 11.06 4.41
CA VAL A 106 -11.32 11.35 4.25
C VAL A 106 -10.50 10.11 3.92
N LEU A 107 -11.08 8.91 4.02
CA LEU A 107 -10.35 7.65 3.87
C LEU A 107 -9.65 7.53 2.52
N SER A 108 -10.33 7.87 1.42
CA SER A 108 -9.79 7.75 0.06
C SER A 108 -8.53 8.62 -0.09
N THR A 109 -8.65 9.91 0.22
CA THR A 109 -7.54 10.88 0.26
C THR A 109 -6.44 10.41 1.19
N PHE A 110 -6.79 9.92 2.38
CA PHE A 110 -5.82 9.47 3.37
C PHE A 110 -5.02 8.26 2.90
N LYS A 111 -5.69 7.20 2.43
CA LYS A 111 -5.02 5.99 1.92
C LYS A 111 -4.12 6.36 0.75
N ARG A 112 -4.59 7.19 -0.17
CA ARG A 112 -3.84 7.55 -1.37
C ARG A 112 -2.54 8.31 -1.06
N TRP A 113 -2.57 9.26 -0.13
CA TRP A 113 -1.45 10.20 0.05
C TRP A 113 -0.69 10.06 1.37
N CYS A 114 -1.31 9.48 2.38
CA CYS A 114 -0.75 9.45 3.74
C CYS A 114 -0.26 8.08 4.17
N VAL A 115 -0.76 7.02 3.51
CA VAL A 115 -0.31 5.64 3.71
C VAL A 115 0.83 5.32 2.76
N LEU A 116 1.79 4.51 3.23
CA LEU A 116 2.92 4.04 2.45
C LEU A 116 2.52 2.79 1.64
N ASP A 117 2.84 2.80 0.35
CA ASP A 117 2.84 1.59 -0.47
C ASP A 117 4.15 0.81 -0.29
N PHE A 118 4.25 -0.37 -0.91
CA PHE A 118 5.45 -1.19 -0.82
C PHE A 118 6.68 -0.44 -1.32
N LYS A 119 6.58 0.27 -2.45
CA LYS A 119 7.69 1.06 -2.99
C LYS A 119 8.19 2.09 -1.97
N ASP A 120 7.28 2.82 -1.33
CA ASP A 120 7.60 3.76 -0.27
C ASP A 120 8.28 3.07 0.91
N VAL A 121 7.73 1.94 1.37
CA VAL A 121 8.29 1.20 2.51
C VAL A 121 9.71 0.70 2.18
N LEU A 122 9.94 0.18 0.97
CA LEU A 122 11.27 -0.25 0.52
C LEU A 122 12.29 0.90 0.54
N VAL A 123 11.91 2.11 0.12
CA VAL A 123 12.74 3.33 0.26
C VAL A 123 13.06 3.63 1.72
N THR A 124 12.12 3.35 2.64
CA THR A 124 12.34 3.62 4.07
C THR A 124 13.25 2.60 4.76
N VAL A 125 13.19 1.32 4.37
CA VAL A 125 13.88 0.23 5.08
C VAL A 125 15.17 -0.24 4.41
N GLY A 126 15.30 -0.06 3.10
CA GLY A 126 16.39 -0.66 2.31
C GLY A 126 17.51 0.30 1.92
N GLU A 127 18.66 -0.28 1.60
CA GLU A 127 19.74 0.34 0.81
C GLU A 127 19.66 -0.06 -0.68
N ARG A 128 18.86 -1.09 -0.98
CA ARG A 128 18.68 -1.67 -2.30
C ARG A 128 17.58 -0.94 -3.07
N THR A 129 17.81 -0.77 -4.36
CA THR A 129 16.86 -0.11 -5.26
C THR A 129 15.92 -1.12 -5.89
N VAL A 130 14.69 -0.67 -6.18
CA VAL A 130 13.77 -1.44 -7.03
C VAL A 130 14.45 -1.69 -8.38
N ILE A 131 14.30 -2.88 -8.94
CA ILE A 131 14.81 -3.18 -10.28
C ILE A 131 14.06 -2.31 -11.29
N THR A 132 14.78 -1.46 -12.01
CA THR A 132 14.20 -0.53 -13.00
C THR A 132 14.62 -0.84 -14.42
N ASP A 133 15.13 -2.04 -14.72
CA ASP A 133 15.61 -2.41 -16.06
C ASP A 133 14.60 -2.01 -17.14
N THR A 134 14.98 -1.02 -17.94
CA THR A 134 14.23 -0.53 -19.10
C THR A 134 14.71 -1.19 -20.40
N GLY A 135 15.81 -1.95 -20.34
CA GLY A 135 16.36 -2.69 -21.46
C GLY A 135 15.49 -3.88 -21.86
N THR A 136 15.58 -4.28 -23.13
CA THR A 136 14.86 -5.44 -23.68
C THR A 136 15.40 -6.78 -23.16
N ASP A 137 16.56 -6.77 -22.50
CA ASP A 137 17.29 -7.94 -22.01
C ASP A 137 16.96 -8.31 -20.55
N GLY A 138 16.45 -7.38 -19.73
CA GLY A 138 15.90 -7.66 -18.39
C GLY A 138 16.87 -8.35 -17.44
N THR A 139 18.16 -7.98 -17.49
CA THR A 139 19.25 -8.70 -16.82
C THR A 139 19.05 -8.89 -15.31
N ASN A 140 18.67 -7.85 -14.56
CA ASN A 140 18.43 -7.95 -13.13
C ASN A 140 17.16 -8.77 -12.82
N TRP A 141 16.14 -8.68 -13.67
CA TRP A 141 14.94 -9.51 -13.54
C TRP A 141 15.23 -10.99 -13.76
N LYS A 142 16.09 -11.31 -14.73
CA LYS A 142 16.57 -12.69 -14.98
C LYS A 142 17.37 -13.21 -13.80
N GLN A 143 18.25 -12.38 -13.22
CA GLN A 143 19.00 -12.75 -12.03
C GLN A 143 18.09 -13.02 -10.84
N SER A 144 17.11 -12.15 -10.58
CA SER A 144 16.11 -12.35 -9.52
C SER A 144 15.32 -13.64 -9.73
N LEU A 145 14.83 -13.85 -10.96
CA LEU A 145 14.14 -15.08 -11.34
C LEU A 145 15.02 -16.31 -11.07
N ASN A 146 16.26 -16.34 -11.54
CA ASN A 146 17.15 -17.48 -11.34
C ASN A 146 17.44 -17.76 -9.87
N THR A 147 17.56 -16.71 -9.05
CA THR A 147 17.83 -16.83 -7.61
C THR A 147 16.63 -17.34 -6.82
N HIS A 148 15.40 -16.96 -7.23
CA HIS A 148 14.19 -17.17 -6.43
C HIS A 148 13.12 -18.03 -7.12
N ARG A 149 13.45 -18.64 -8.27
CA ARG A 149 12.55 -19.44 -9.12
C ARG A 149 11.66 -20.41 -8.35
N ALA A 150 12.26 -21.18 -7.45
CA ALA A 150 11.56 -22.21 -6.68
C ALA A 150 10.42 -21.64 -5.83
N GLN A 151 10.55 -20.39 -5.36
CA GLN A 151 9.54 -19.68 -4.57
C GLN A 151 8.56 -18.93 -5.48
N MET A 152 9.07 -18.37 -6.58
CA MET A 152 8.25 -17.61 -7.53
C MET A 152 7.25 -18.50 -8.26
N LYS A 153 7.59 -19.74 -8.63
CA LYS A 153 6.70 -20.63 -9.41
C LYS A 153 5.38 -20.97 -8.69
N SER A 154 5.35 -20.92 -7.37
CA SER A 154 4.12 -21.16 -6.59
C SER A 154 3.28 -19.89 -6.37
N VAL A 155 3.78 -18.72 -6.79
CA VAL A 155 3.17 -17.41 -6.50
C VAL A 155 2.86 -16.63 -7.77
N ILE A 156 3.71 -16.76 -8.79
CA ILE A 156 3.67 -15.99 -10.03
C ILE A 156 3.27 -16.93 -11.15
N GLU A 157 2.07 -16.72 -11.67
CA GLU A 157 1.58 -17.47 -12.82
C GLU A 157 2.50 -17.32 -14.03
N GLY A 158 2.81 -18.45 -14.67
CA GLY A 158 3.71 -18.50 -15.83
C GLY A 158 5.20 -18.60 -15.49
N VAL A 159 5.60 -18.57 -14.20
CA VAL A 159 6.95 -18.96 -13.78
C VAL A 159 6.99 -20.47 -13.58
N THR A 160 7.94 -21.14 -14.22
CA THR A 160 8.12 -22.60 -14.13
C THR A 160 9.56 -22.95 -13.76
N ASP A 161 9.86 -24.24 -13.60
CA ASP A 161 11.23 -24.72 -13.41
C ASP A 161 12.08 -24.65 -14.69
N ALA A 162 11.48 -24.34 -15.84
CA ALA A 162 12.19 -24.28 -17.12
C ALA A 162 13.16 -23.08 -17.17
N THR A 163 14.44 -23.37 -17.40
CA THR A 163 15.50 -22.36 -17.53
C THR A 163 15.67 -21.82 -18.96
N SER A 164 15.04 -22.47 -19.94
CA SER A 164 15.13 -22.13 -21.37
C SER A 164 14.18 -21.03 -21.83
N ASP A 165 13.19 -20.68 -21.02
CA ASP A 165 12.19 -19.68 -21.39
C ASP A 165 12.67 -18.28 -20.98
N ASN A 166 13.21 -17.59 -21.98
CA ASN A 166 13.84 -16.28 -21.83
C ASN A 166 12.85 -15.15 -21.56
N ASP A 167 11.54 -15.42 -21.42
CA ASP A 167 10.50 -14.41 -21.20
C ASP A 167 9.82 -14.50 -19.82
N GLN A 168 10.08 -15.53 -19.01
CA GLN A 168 9.49 -15.65 -17.66
C GLN A 168 9.86 -14.51 -16.72
N TRP A 169 11.01 -13.86 -16.92
CA TRP A 169 11.40 -12.68 -16.16
C TRP A 169 10.42 -11.51 -16.35
N LYS A 170 9.72 -11.43 -17.50
CA LYS A 170 8.68 -10.43 -17.75
C LYS A 170 7.47 -10.64 -16.83
N LYS A 171 7.17 -11.89 -16.46
CA LYS A 171 6.12 -12.23 -15.49
C LYS A 171 6.50 -11.78 -14.09
N VAL A 172 7.76 -12.00 -13.70
CA VAL A 172 8.30 -11.49 -12.43
C VAL A 172 8.23 -9.96 -12.37
N LYS A 173 8.69 -9.28 -13.43
CA LYS A 173 8.59 -7.82 -13.55
C LYS A 173 7.14 -7.35 -13.40
N SER A 174 6.22 -7.94 -14.16
CA SER A 174 4.80 -7.57 -14.10
C SER A 174 4.19 -7.78 -12.72
N TRP A 175 4.56 -8.85 -12.02
CA TRP A 175 4.10 -9.11 -10.66
C TRP A 175 4.63 -8.05 -9.70
N CYS A 176 5.92 -7.74 -9.78
CA CYS A 176 6.56 -6.70 -8.98
C CYS A 176 5.93 -5.32 -9.22
N ASP A 177 5.77 -4.92 -10.48
CA ASP A 177 5.13 -3.65 -10.85
C ASP A 177 3.72 -3.53 -10.26
N GLY A 178 2.94 -4.62 -10.30
CA GLY A 178 1.60 -4.68 -9.72
C GLY A 178 1.56 -4.67 -8.19
N ARG A 179 2.62 -5.17 -7.52
CA ARG A 179 2.70 -5.25 -6.05
C ARG A 179 3.29 -4.00 -5.42
N LEU A 180 4.20 -3.32 -6.09
CA LEU A 180 4.88 -2.13 -5.55
C LEU A 180 3.91 -0.98 -5.20
N SER A 181 2.75 -0.92 -5.86
CA SER A 181 1.70 0.08 -5.58
C SER A 181 0.71 -0.34 -4.49
N VAL A 182 0.86 -1.53 -3.88
CA VAL A 182 -0.03 -2.01 -2.82
C VAL A 182 0.35 -1.34 -1.49
N HIS A 183 -0.64 -0.89 -0.73
CA HIS A 183 -0.41 -0.34 0.61
C HIS A 183 0.11 -1.41 1.57
N TYR A 184 1.15 -1.07 2.33
CA TYR A 184 1.64 -1.94 3.39
C TYR A 184 0.61 -2.03 4.53
N SER A 185 0.30 -3.25 4.96
CA SER A 185 -0.51 -3.60 6.12
C SER A 185 -0.10 -4.97 6.65
N ASN A 186 -0.71 -5.42 7.75
CA ASN A 186 -0.51 -6.79 8.24
C ASN A 186 -0.98 -7.83 7.21
N ASP A 187 -2.09 -7.56 6.51
CA ASP A 187 -2.65 -8.48 5.50
C ASP A 187 -1.75 -8.60 4.26
N SER A 188 -1.04 -7.53 3.90
CA SER A 188 -0.17 -7.50 2.73
C SER A 188 1.30 -7.78 3.07
N LYS A 189 1.61 -8.07 4.33
CA LYS A 189 2.99 -8.28 4.79
C LYS A 189 3.72 -9.40 4.04
N GLU A 190 3.06 -10.53 3.78
CA GLU A 190 3.71 -11.64 3.08
C GLU A 190 4.09 -11.25 1.63
N ASP A 191 3.20 -10.54 0.94
CA ASP A 191 3.48 -10.01 -0.40
C ASP A 191 4.57 -8.93 -0.37
N PHE A 192 4.64 -8.13 0.71
CA PHE A 192 5.74 -7.18 0.90
C PHE A 192 7.08 -7.91 1.08
N ASP A 193 7.15 -8.93 1.95
CA ASP A 193 8.38 -9.68 2.20
C ASP A 193 8.89 -10.36 0.91
N ARG A 194 7.95 -10.83 0.06
CA ARG A 194 8.26 -11.33 -1.28
C ARG A 194 8.76 -10.21 -2.20
N ALA A 195 8.12 -9.05 -2.22
CA ALA A 195 8.53 -7.92 -3.03
C ALA A 195 9.93 -7.39 -2.63
N GLU A 196 10.21 -7.29 -1.33
CA GLU A 196 11.54 -6.93 -0.81
C GLU A 196 12.62 -7.89 -1.28
N LYS A 197 12.29 -9.18 -1.34
CA LYS A 197 13.23 -10.21 -1.79
C LYS A 197 13.42 -10.22 -3.32
N TRP A 198 12.33 -10.07 -4.07
CA TRP A 198 12.29 -10.38 -5.50
C TRP A 198 12.38 -9.17 -6.42
N CYS A 199 11.92 -8.01 -5.95
CA CYS A 199 11.78 -6.81 -6.77
C CYS A 199 12.93 -5.82 -6.60
N LEU A 200 13.91 -6.13 -5.75
CA LEU A 200 15.09 -5.31 -5.50
C LEU A 200 16.32 -5.86 -6.24
N SER A 201 17.16 -4.96 -6.75
CA SER A 201 18.43 -5.29 -7.40
C SER A 201 19.34 -6.06 -6.46
N ALA A 202 20.09 -7.05 -6.95
CA ALA A 202 21.09 -7.75 -6.14
C ALA A 202 22.22 -6.76 -5.77
N ASN A 203 22.79 -6.94 -4.57
CA ASN A 203 24.04 -6.24 -4.20
C ASN A 203 25.23 -6.82 -4.96
#